data_AF-A0A3C1SGC5-F1
#
_entry.id   AF-A0A3C1SGC5-F1
#
_cell.length_a   1.000
_cell.length_b   1.000
_cell.length_c   1.000
_cell.angle_alpha   90.00
_cell.angle_beta   90.00
_cell.angle_gamma   90.00
#
_symmetry.space_group_name_H-M   'P 1'
#
loop_
_entity.id
_entity.type
_entity.pdbx_description
1 polymer ?
#
loop_
_entity_poly.entity_id
_entity_poly.type
_entity_poly.pdbx_seq_one_letter_code
_entity_poly.pdbx_strand_id
1 'polypeptide(L)'
;MMKLLCYIFVLMMFAGCASVGDIYEKPLTAGDITQLQGVQDGILHGQGVETVLPGEPAEVQIDKKILGAVRQMVATLKPEYKQYSFKKYRLGFMEISDIEQRKPGRLHKYISEKTLTFSFLQPAIAENINIVERFLLKDVVDELRLQKNTAIIDQRTAKRMGYIYGVDLIETGVVTESNDFIDLNLRMIETRRGRIVAVGSVKIEKTDPIRQWLKAAGTSGLDYDDWINY
;
A
#
# COMPACT_ATOMS: atom_id res chain seq x y z
N MET A 1 2.69 49.77 3.25
CA MET A 1 3.37 48.47 3.10
C MET A 1 2.88 47.39 4.07
N MET A 2 2.61 47.68 5.35
CA MET A 2 2.22 46.66 6.34
C MET A 2 0.83 46.01 6.14
N LYS A 3 -0.10 46.68 5.45
CA LYS A 3 -1.43 46.12 5.13
C LYS A 3 -1.42 45.10 3.98
N LEU A 4 -0.42 45.16 3.08
CA LEU A 4 -0.31 44.23 1.94
C LEU A 4 0.28 42.87 2.37
N LEU A 5 1.23 42.89 3.31
CA LEU A 5 1.76 41.67 3.93
C LEU A 5 0.69 40.91 4.73
N CYS A 6 -0.17 41.64 5.44
CA CYS A 6 -1.26 41.05 6.21
C CYS A 6 -2.33 40.40 5.31
N TYR A 7 -2.58 40.97 4.13
CA TYR A 7 -3.55 40.42 3.17
C TYR A 7 -3.07 39.11 2.53
N ILE A 8 -1.76 38.97 2.25
CA ILE A 8 -1.17 37.71 1.77
C ILE A 8 -1.24 36.63 2.86
N PHE A 9 -1.02 37.01 4.12
CA PHE A 9 -1.08 36.08 5.26
C PHE A 9 -2.51 35.62 5.58
N VAL A 10 -3.50 36.50 5.43
CA VAL A 10 -4.92 36.16 5.64
C VAL A 10 -5.51 35.37 4.45
N LEU A 11 -5.04 35.58 3.22
CA LEU A 11 -5.45 34.76 2.07
C LEU A 11 -4.91 33.31 2.17
N MET A 12 -3.77 33.11 2.84
CA MET A 12 -3.24 31.77 3.15
C MET A 12 -4.04 31.02 4.24
N MET A 13 -4.84 31.72 5.04
CA MET A 13 -5.61 31.12 6.14
C MET A 13 -6.96 30.50 5.70
N PHE A 14 -7.38 30.70 4.45
CA PHE A 14 -8.67 30.20 3.94
C PHE A 14 -8.58 29.09 2.89
N ALA A 15 -7.39 28.54 2.60
CA ALA A 15 -7.26 27.48 1.60
C ALA A 15 -7.34 26.10 2.28
N GLY A 16 -8.43 25.35 2.02
CA GLY A 16 -8.68 23.99 2.50
C GLY A 16 -7.68 22.93 1.99
N CYS A 17 -7.77 21.71 2.54
CA CYS A 17 -6.98 20.52 2.19
C CYS A 17 -6.54 20.48 0.71
N ALA A 18 -5.25 20.27 0.45
CA ALA A 18 -4.75 20.13 -0.92
C ALA A 18 -5.35 18.83 -1.46
N SER A 19 -6.03 18.94 -2.58
CA SER A 19 -6.55 17.76 -3.24
C SER A 19 -5.56 17.34 -4.31
N VAL A 20 -5.59 16.07 -4.71
CA VAL A 20 -4.92 15.62 -5.94
C VAL A 20 -5.24 16.52 -7.16
N GLY A 21 -6.34 17.28 -7.09
CA GLY A 21 -6.70 18.40 -7.95
C GLY A 21 -5.53 19.26 -8.42
N ASP A 22 -4.64 19.59 -7.48
CA ASP A 22 -3.65 20.66 -7.61
C ASP A 22 -2.28 20.19 -8.15
N ILE A 23 -2.14 18.89 -8.41
CA ILE A 23 -0.88 18.28 -8.86
C ILE A 23 -0.78 18.23 -10.39
N TYR A 24 0.27 18.83 -10.92
CA TYR A 24 0.69 18.71 -12.33
C TYR A 24 1.81 17.67 -12.45
N GLU A 25 1.73 16.80 -13.46
CA GLU A 25 2.78 15.80 -13.70
C GLU A 25 4.07 16.50 -14.13
N LYS A 26 5.14 16.25 -13.39
CA LYS A 26 6.47 16.73 -13.75
C LYS A 26 7.18 15.66 -14.59
N PRO A 27 7.94 16.05 -15.63
CA PRO A 27 8.80 15.10 -16.31
C PRO A 27 9.84 14.53 -15.33
N LEU A 28 10.16 13.25 -15.47
CA LEU A 28 11.21 12.62 -14.68
C LEU A 28 12.55 13.29 -14.93
N THR A 29 13.30 13.55 -13.87
CA THR A 29 14.67 14.01 -13.96
C THR A 29 15.61 12.84 -14.26
N ALA A 30 16.84 13.13 -14.70
CA ALA A 30 17.87 12.10 -14.85
C ALA A 30 18.15 11.37 -13.51
N GLY A 31 18.06 12.08 -12.39
CA GLY A 31 18.19 11.49 -11.06
C GLY A 31 17.07 10.50 -10.73
N ASP A 32 15.82 10.84 -11.07
CA ASP A 32 14.67 9.95 -10.88
C ASP A 32 14.82 8.67 -11.72
N ILE A 33 15.27 8.80 -12.97
CA ILE A 33 15.47 7.66 -13.87
C ILE A 33 16.53 6.72 -13.30
N THR A 34 17.68 7.24 -12.88
CA THR A 34 18.75 6.44 -12.27
C THR A 34 18.27 5.74 -11.00
N GLN A 35 17.48 6.43 -10.17
CA GLN A 35 16.89 5.83 -8.97
C GLN A 35 15.94 4.67 -9.33
N LEU A 36 15.05 4.86 -10.30
CA LEU A 36 14.11 3.82 -10.74
C LEU A 36 14.84 2.61 -11.33
N GLN A 37 15.90 2.83 -12.11
CA GLN A 37 16.76 1.76 -12.63
C GLN A 37 17.42 0.98 -11.49
N GLY A 38 17.97 1.67 -10.49
CA GLY A 38 18.53 1.00 -9.31
C GLY A 38 17.52 0.17 -8.51
N VAL A 39 16.27 0.65 -8.39
CA VAL A 39 15.19 -0.13 -7.77
C VAL A 39 14.82 -1.35 -8.63
N GLN A 40 14.74 -1.18 -9.95
CA GLN A 40 14.46 -2.28 -10.89
C GLN A 40 15.53 -3.37 -10.80
N ASP A 41 16.80 -3.01 -10.83
CA ASP A 41 17.92 -3.95 -10.69
C ASP A 41 17.86 -4.65 -9.32
N GLY A 42 17.52 -3.90 -8.28
CA GLY A 42 17.28 -4.44 -6.95
C GLY A 42 16.15 -5.49 -6.90
N ILE A 43 15.02 -5.23 -7.55
CA ILE A 43 13.91 -6.17 -7.66
C ILE A 43 14.33 -7.44 -8.42
N LEU A 44 15.04 -7.29 -9.54
CA LEU A 44 15.46 -8.42 -10.38
C LEU A 44 16.50 -9.31 -9.70
N HIS A 45 17.44 -8.71 -8.97
CA HIS A 45 18.55 -9.42 -8.33
C HIS A 45 18.31 -9.69 -6.84
N GLY A 46 17.15 -9.34 -6.30
CA GLY A 46 16.85 -9.43 -4.86
C GLY A 46 17.70 -8.51 -3.98
N GLN A 47 18.39 -7.53 -4.57
CA GLN A 47 19.19 -6.54 -3.85
C GLN A 47 18.26 -5.43 -3.32
N GLY A 48 18.29 -5.18 -2.01
CA GLY A 48 17.31 -4.32 -1.30
C GLY A 48 16.42 -5.09 -0.33
N VAL A 49 16.51 -6.42 -0.34
CA VAL A 49 16.11 -7.27 0.77
C VAL A 49 17.06 -7.01 1.93
N GLU A 50 16.55 -6.60 3.10
CA GLU A 50 17.39 -6.52 4.30
C GLU A 50 18.06 -7.88 4.52
N THR A 51 19.38 -7.88 4.71
CA THR A 51 20.16 -9.11 4.89
C THR A 51 19.55 -9.93 6.03
N VAL A 52 19.04 -11.11 5.67
CA VAL A 52 18.59 -12.11 6.62
C VAL A 52 19.83 -12.73 7.24
N LEU A 53 19.95 -12.64 8.56
CA LEU A 53 21.05 -13.27 9.27
C LEU A 53 20.75 -14.76 9.47
N PRO A 54 21.76 -15.66 9.41
CA PRO A 54 21.56 -17.07 9.70
C PRO A 54 20.95 -17.25 11.10
N GLY A 55 19.86 -18.00 11.20
CA GLY A 55 19.19 -18.31 12.46
C GLY A 55 18.13 -17.29 12.91
N GLU A 56 17.83 -16.25 12.12
CA GLU A 56 16.70 -15.37 12.43
C GLU A 56 15.35 -16.11 12.36
N PRO A 57 14.39 -15.83 13.28
CA PRO A 57 13.05 -16.39 13.21
C PRO A 57 12.38 -16.06 11.87
N ALA A 58 11.60 -17.00 11.33
CA ALA A 58 10.96 -16.84 10.02
C ALA A 58 10.11 -15.56 9.94
N GLU A 59 9.44 -15.17 11.02
CA GLU A 59 8.66 -13.95 11.12
C GLU A 59 9.51 -12.69 10.91
N VAL A 60 10.71 -12.65 11.48
CA VAL A 60 11.66 -11.54 11.29
C VAL A 60 12.08 -11.47 9.83
N GLN A 61 12.37 -12.62 9.20
CA GLN A 61 12.76 -12.66 7.80
C GLN A 61 11.63 -12.15 6.88
N ILE A 62 10.37 -12.51 7.17
CA ILE A 62 9.21 -12.01 6.43
C ILE A 62 9.04 -10.51 6.63
N ASP A 63 9.12 -10.04 7.88
CA ASP A 63 8.99 -8.61 8.21
C ASP A 63 10.01 -7.76 7.43
N LYS A 64 11.28 -8.20 7.40
CA LYS A 64 12.36 -7.60 6.62
C LYS A 64 12.03 -7.51 5.13
N LYS A 65 11.47 -8.58 4.56
CA LYS A 65 11.07 -8.63 3.14
C LYS A 65 9.92 -7.67 2.85
N ILE A 66 8.89 -7.64 3.70
CA ILE A 66 7.76 -6.72 3.57
C ILE A 66 8.23 -5.27 3.68
N LEU A 67 9.10 -4.96 4.65
CA LEU A 67 9.71 -3.65 4.81
C LEU A 67 10.51 -3.24 3.55
N GLY A 68 11.24 -4.19 2.94
CA GLY A 68 11.91 -3.99 1.65
C GLY A 68 10.94 -3.56 0.55
N ALA A 69 9.80 -4.23 0.40
CA ALA A 69 8.78 -3.86 -0.58
C ALA A 69 8.20 -2.46 -0.31
N VAL A 70 7.94 -2.11 0.95
CA VAL A 70 7.46 -0.78 1.33
C VAL A 70 8.50 0.29 1.02
N ARG A 71 9.79 0.05 1.29
CA ARG A 71 10.87 0.99 0.95
C ARG A 71 10.99 1.19 -0.56
N GLN A 72 10.88 0.13 -1.35
CA GLN A 72 10.85 0.24 -2.80
C GLN A 72 9.67 1.08 -3.28
N MET A 73 8.49 0.87 -2.69
CA MET A 73 7.31 1.69 -2.98
C MET A 73 7.56 3.16 -2.65
N VAL A 74 8.13 3.49 -1.50
CA VAL A 74 8.49 4.88 -1.19
C VAL A 74 9.56 5.43 -2.11
N ALA A 75 10.54 4.62 -2.53
CA ALA A 75 11.57 5.03 -3.48
C ALA A 75 10.96 5.38 -4.84
N THR A 76 10.04 4.56 -5.35
CA THR A 76 9.37 4.76 -6.64
C THR A 76 8.24 5.77 -6.61
N LEU A 77 7.84 6.25 -5.42
CA LEU A 77 6.82 7.28 -5.29
C LEU A 77 7.21 8.50 -6.13
N LYS A 78 6.29 8.88 -7.02
CA LYS A 78 6.50 9.99 -7.94
C LYS A 78 6.86 11.30 -7.20
N PRO A 79 7.82 12.09 -7.71
CA PRO A 79 8.36 13.26 -6.99
C PRO A 79 7.32 14.29 -6.55
N GLU A 80 6.28 14.49 -7.36
CA GLU A 80 5.19 15.40 -7.06
C GLU A 80 4.36 15.00 -5.82
N TYR A 81 4.49 13.77 -5.33
CA TYR A 81 3.86 13.33 -4.07
C TYR A 81 4.82 13.41 -2.87
N LYS A 82 6.11 13.69 -3.09
CA LYS A 82 7.14 13.86 -2.05
C LYS A 82 7.34 15.31 -1.62
N GLN A 83 6.87 16.28 -2.39
CA GLN A 83 7.29 17.69 -2.31
C GLN A 83 6.32 18.62 -1.55
N TYR A 84 5.20 18.11 -1.01
CA TYR A 84 4.16 18.95 -0.40
C TYR A 84 4.09 18.80 1.13
N SER A 85 4.82 19.66 1.84
CA SER A 85 4.87 19.68 3.32
C SER A 85 3.69 20.42 3.97
N PHE A 86 3.04 21.35 3.27
CA PHE A 86 2.05 22.24 3.89
C PHE A 86 0.66 21.59 4.08
N LYS A 87 0.33 20.51 3.35
CA LYS A 87 -0.93 19.74 3.48
C LYS A 87 -0.69 18.28 3.11
N LYS A 88 -1.06 17.37 4.01
CA LYS A 88 -0.82 15.93 3.86
C LYS A 88 -1.94 15.26 3.05
N TYR A 89 -1.57 14.36 2.13
CA TYR A 89 -2.52 13.51 1.39
C TYR A 89 -3.25 12.56 2.32
N ARG A 90 -4.52 12.25 2.06
CA ARG A 90 -5.23 11.20 2.78
C ARG A 90 -4.99 9.86 2.10
N LEU A 91 -4.31 8.94 2.79
CA LEU A 91 -4.02 7.59 2.29
C LEU A 91 -4.98 6.59 2.90
N GLY A 92 -5.77 5.95 2.05
CA GLY A 92 -6.52 4.76 2.38
C GLY A 92 -5.65 3.51 2.31
N PHE A 93 -5.86 2.56 3.22
CA PHE A 93 -5.19 1.27 3.18
C PHE A 93 -6.19 0.15 2.92
N MET A 94 -5.91 -0.70 1.94
CA MET A 94 -6.74 -1.86 1.62
C MET A 94 -6.02 -3.18 1.89
N GLU A 95 -6.80 -4.21 2.22
CA GLU A 95 -6.28 -5.56 2.42
C GLU A 95 -5.57 -6.06 1.15
N ILE A 96 -4.44 -6.72 1.34
CA ILE A 96 -3.66 -7.33 0.27
C ILE A 96 -4.38 -8.61 -0.16
N SER A 97 -4.69 -8.70 -1.44
CA SER A 97 -5.48 -9.79 -2.01
C SER A 97 -4.62 -10.90 -2.61
N ASP A 98 -5.23 -12.05 -2.82
CA ASP A 98 -4.66 -13.13 -3.63
C ASP A 98 -4.96 -12.87 -5.12
N ILE A 99 -3.98 -13.07 -6.01
CA ILE A 99 -4.16 -12.86 -7.45
C ILE A 99 -5.22 -13.80 -8.05
N GLU A 100 -5.34 -15.01 -7.51
CA GLU A 100 -6.33 -16.00 -7.88
C GLU A 100 -7.68 -15.76 -7.17
N GLN A 101 -7.79 -14.67 -6.41
CA GLN A 101 -9.00 -14.23 -5.72
C GLN A 101 -9.51 -15.25 -4.70
N ARG A 102 -8.60 -16.09 -4.19
CA ARG A 102 -8.88 -16.97 -3.06
C ARG A 102 -9.16 -16.14 -1.81
N LYS A 103 -9.92 -16.71 -0.86
CA LYS A 103 -10.21 -16.06 0.42
C LYS A 103 -8.90 -15.74 1.16
N PRO A 104 -8.68 -14.49 1.60
CA PRO A 104 -7.44 -14.12 2.30
C PRO A 104 -7.20 -14.96 3.55
N GLY A 105 -6.12 -15.76 3.53
CA GLY A 105 -5.66 -16.56 4.67
C GLY A 105 -4.91 -15.75 5.74
N ARG A 106 -4.44 -16.43 6.80
CA ARG A 106 -3.67 -15.80 7.90
C ARG A 106 -2.47 -14.99 7.40
N LEU A 107 -1.75 -15.51 6.41
CA LEU A 107 -0.59 -14.84 5.82
C LEU A 107 -0.98 -13.50 5.16
N HIS A 108 -2.06 -13.45 4.39
CA HIS A 108 -2.51 -12.22 3.72
C HIS A 108 -2.83 -11.11 4.72
N LYS A 109 -3.51 -11.47 5.82
CA LYS A 109 -3.80 -10.56 6.93
C LYS A 109 -2.53 -10.08 7.60
N TYR A 110 -1.61 -11.00 7.90
CA TYR A 110 -0.31 -10.67 8.49
C TYR A 110 0.47 -9.69 7.62
N ILE A 111 0.61 -9.98 6.32
CA ILE A 111 1.29 -9.10 5.37
C ILE A 111 0.61 -7.74 5.35
N SER A 112 -0.73 -7.70 5.27
CA SER A 112 -1.47 -6.44 5.25
C SER A 112 -1.18 -5.58 6.48
N GLU A 113 -1.26 -6.14 7.68
CA GLU A 113 -0.96 -5.41 8.94
C GLU A 113 0.47 -4.89 8.98
N LYS A 114 1.43 -5.72 8.56
CA LYS A 114 2.85 -5.35 8.53
C LYS A 114 3.13 -4.27 7.51
N THR A 115 2.57 -4.37 6.31
CA THR A 115 2.68 -3.35 5.28
C THR A 115 2.13 -2.01 5.77
N LEU A 116 0.93 -1.98 6.38
CA LEU A 116 0.37 -0.76 6.97
C LEU A 116 1.32 -0.15 8.00
N THR A 117 1.82 -0.98 8.92
CA THR A 117 2.76 -0.55 9.97
C THR A 117 4.04 0.04 9.37
N PHE A 118 4.66 -0.66 8.43
CA PHE A 118 5.92 -0.22 7.83
C PHE A 118 5.74 1.02 6.95
N SER A 119 4.62 1.15 6.24
CA SER A 119 4.29 2.35 5.46
C SER A 119 4.11 3.55 6.38
N PHE A 120 3.40 3.40 7.51
CA PHE A 120 3.27 4.45 8.52
C PHE A 120 4.63 4.93 9.07
N LEU A 121 5.61 4.03 9.19
CA LEU A 121 6.93 4.33 9.71
C LEU A 121 7.89 4.94 8.67
N GLN A 122 7.54 5.00 7.38
CA GLN A 122 8.41 5.63 6.38
C GLN A 122 8.37 7.16 6.50
N PRO A 123 9.51 7.86 6.66
CA PRO A 123 9.52 9.32 6.83
C PRO A 123 8.80 10.06 5.71
N ALA A 124 9.02 9.67 4.45
CA ALA A 124 8.38 10.29 3.30
C ALA A 124 6.85 10.15 3.31
N ILE A 125 6.32 9.06 3.89
CA ILE A 125 4.88 8.87 4.09
C ILE A 125 4.44 9.68 5.31
N ALA A 126 5.07 9.49 6.47
CA ALA A 126 4.68 10.15 7.73
C ALA A 126 4.66 11.69 7.65
N GLU A 127 5.57 12.28 6.86
CA GLU A 127 5.66 13.73 6.66
C GLU A 127 4.60 14.28 5.71
N ASN A 128 4.25 13.55 4.66
CA ASN A 128 3.43 14.06 3.55
C ASN A 128 2.03 13.43 3.48
N ILE A 129 1.74 12.43 4.30
CA ILE A 129 0.55 11.58 4.17
C ILE A 129 -0.10 11.34 5.55
N ASN A 130 -1.41 11.56 5.62
CA ASN A 130 -2.30 11.17 6.70
C ASN A 130 -2.93 9.82 6.37
N ILE A 131 -2.59 8.78 7.13
CA ILE A 131 -3.20 7.46 6.95
C ILE A 131 -4.60 7.46 7.55
N VAL A 132 -5.59 7.03 6.76
CA VAL A 132 -6.98 6.80 7.18
C VAL A 132 -7.15 5.31 7.49
N GLU A 133 -7.80 5.01 8.61
CA GLU A 133 -7.93 3.63 9.10
C GLU A 133 -8.60 2.67 8.09
N ARG A 134 -8.09 1.42 8.08
CA ARG A 134 -8.48 0.34 7.16
C ARG A 134 -9.97 -0.04 7.24
N PHE A 135 -10.56 -0.01 8.44
CA PHE A 135 -11.92 -0.49 8.67
C PHE A 135 -12.97 0.30 7.89
N LEU A 136 -12.77 1.62 7.79
CA LEU A 136 -13.67 2.49 7.06
C LEU A 136 -13.80 2.04 5.61
N LEU A 137 -12.73 1.63 4.93
CA LEU A 137 -12.78 1.26 3.51
C LEU A 137 -13.40 -0.10 3.23
N LYS A 138 -13.31 -1.04 4.18
CA LYS A 138 -13.83 -2.40 4.03
C LYS A 138 -15.36 -2.41 3.95
N ASP A 139 -16.01 -1.64 4.82
CA ASP A 139 -17.47 -1.59 4.93
C ASP A 139 -18.15 -1.12 3.62
N VAL A 140 -17.47 -0.28 2.83
CA VAL A 140 -17.95 0.13 1.50
C VAL A 140 -17.70 -0.87 0.40
N VAL A 141 -16.67 -1.71 0.48
CA VAL A 141 -16.55 -2.82 -0.47
C VAL A 141 -17.79 -3.71 -0.36
N ASP A 142 -18.22 -3.94 0.88
CA ASP A 142 -19.40 -4.73 1.20
C ASP A 142 -20.70 -3.99 0.82
N GLU A 143 -20.81 -2.69 1.13
CA GLU A 143 -22.00 -1.87 0.85
C GLU A 143 -22.20 -1.57 -0.65
N LEU A 144 -21.12 -1.30 -1.40
CA LEU A 144 -21.21 -0.98 -2.83
C LEU A 144 -21.65 -2.15 -3.69
N ARG A 145 -21.79 -3.35 -3.11
CA ARG A 145 -22.07 -4.60 -3.82
C ARG A 145 -21.25 -4.64 -5.12
N LEU A 146 -19.95 -4.32 -5.06
CA LEU A 146 -19.09 -4.37 -6.23
C LEU A 146 -19.16 -5.82 -6.75
N GLN A 147 -19.99 -5.98 -7.78
CA GLN A 147 -20.59 -7.25 -8.12
C GLN A 147 -19.49 -8.18 -8.63
N LYS A 148 -19.30 -9.29 -7.92
CA LYS A 148 -18.46 -10.45 -8.26
C LYS A 148 -16.95 -10.21 -8.11
N ASN A 149 -16.37 -10.87 -7.10
CA ASN A 149 -15.01 -11.43 -7.14
C ASN A 149 -13.93 -10.54 -7.73
N THR A 150 -13.74 -9.32 -7.23
CA THR A 150 -12.49 -8.59 -7.52
C THR A 150 -11.87 -8.15 -6.21
N ALA A 151 -11.16 -9.09 -5.57
CA ALA A 151 -10.25 -8.77 -4.47
C ALA A 151 -9.10 -7.84 -4.94
N ILE A 152 -8.89 -7.74 -6.25
CA ILE A 152 -7.90 -6.87 -6.88
C ILE A 152 -8.54 -5.51 -7.18
N ILE A 153 -7.99 -4.45 -6.58
CA ILE A 153 -8.43 -3.08 -6.81
C ILE A 153 -7.95 -2.58 -8.16
N ASP A 154 -8.90 -2.24 -9.02
CA ASP A 154 -8.67 -1.63 -10.32
C ASP A 154 -8.82 -0.10 -10.27
N GLN A 155 -8.51 0.54 -11.40
CA GLN A 155 -8.60 2.00 -11.56
C GLN A 155 -9.99 2.56 -11.23
N ARG A 156 -11.05 1.84 -11.63
CA ARG A 156 -12.44 2.28 -11.45
C ARG A 156 -12.83 2.23 -9.97
N THR A 157 -12.44 1.16 -9.30
CA THR A 157 -12.71 0.92 -7.87
C THR A 157 -11.97 1.94 -7.01
N ALA A 158 -10.68 2.17 -7.30
CA ALA A 158 -9.88 3.17 -6.59
C ALA A 158 -10.48 4.59 -6.69
N LYS A 159 -10.98 4.99 -7.87
CA LYS A 159 -11.68 6.26 -8.07
C LYS A 159 -12.92 6.40 -7.20
N ARG A 160 -13.75 5.35 -7.20
CA ARG A 160 -14.99 5.34 -6.44
C ARG A 160 -14.74 5.43 -4.94
N MET A 161 -13.74 4.70 -4.45
CA MET A 161 -13.33 4.73 -3.04
C MET A 161 -12.78 6.08 -2.61
N GLY A 162 -11.94 6.70 -3.44
CA GLY A 162 -11.45 8.06 -3.19
C GLY A 162 -12.58 9.07 -3.05
N TYR A 163 -13.59 8.99 -3.93
CA TYR A 163 -14.75 9.87 -3.86
C TYR A 163 -15.57 9.68 -2.58
N ILE A 164 -15.82 8.42 -2.17
CA ILE A 164 -16.68 8.12 -1.01
C ILE A 164 -16.00 8.50 0.31
N TYR A 165 -14.71 8.20 0.48
CA TYR A 165 -14.00 8.41 1.74
C TYR A 165 -13.18 9.70 1.81
N GLY A 166 -13.10 10.42 0.70
CA GLY A 166 -12.22 11.57 0.55
C GLY A 166 -10.75 11.20 0.74
N VAL A 167 -10.34 10.02 0.26
CA VAL A 167 -8.92 9.62 0.24
C VAL A 167 -8.30 10.00 -1.10
N ASP A 168 -7.11 10.58 -1.04
CA ASP A 168 -6.33 11.04 -2.20
C ASP A 168 -5.53 9.89 -2.84
N LEU A 169 -5.11 8.95 -2.00
CA LEU A 169 -4.27 7.81 -2.34
C LEU A 169 -4.86 6.54 -1.73
N ILE A 170 -4.65 5.40 -2.38
CA ILE A 170 -4.94 4.06 -1.84
C ILE A 170 -3.70 3.20 -1.94
N GLU A 171 -3.26 2.65 -0.82
CA GLU A 171 -2.25 1.59 -0.78
C GLU A 171 -2.95 0.23 -0.77
N THR A 172 -2.51 -0.64 -1.66
CA THR A 172 -3.03 -1.99 -1.81
C THR A 172 -1.95 -2.88 -2.42
N GLY A 173 -2.19 -4.18 -2.46
CA GLY A 173 -1.26 -5.12 -3.07
C GLY A 173 -1.92 -6.43 -3.45
N VAL A 174 -1.13 -7.25 -4.12
CA VAL A 174 -1.50 -8.60 -4.52
C VAL A 174 -0.38 -9.56 -4.15
N VAL A 175 -0.75 -10.69 -3.60
CA VAL A 175 0.12 -11.84 -3.37
C VAL A 175 -0.12 -12.88 -4.45
N THR A 176 0.96 -13.45 -4.97
CA THR A 176 0.96 -14.62 -5.86
C THR A 176 1.75 -15.73 -5.20
N GLU A 177 1.19 -16.94 -5.20
CA GLU A 177 1.83 -18.10 -4.59
C GLU A 177 2.37 -19.05 -5.67
N SER A 178 3.67 -19.35 -5.63
CA SER A 178 4.32 -20.41 -6.41
C SER A 178 4.75 -21.56 -5.50
N ASN A 179 5.38 -22.63 -6.00
CA ASN A 179 5.78 -23.75 -5.13
C ASN A 179 6.75 -23.33 -4.02
N ASP A 180 7.74 -22.51 -4.35
CA ASP A 180 8.85 -22.18 -3.45
C ASP A 180 8.81 -20.73 -2.94
N PHE A 181 8.03 -19.87 -3.60
CA PHE A 181 8.00 -18.44 -3.30
C PHE A 181 6.58 -17.90 -3.18
N ILE A 182 6.47 -16.84 -2.41
CA ILE A 182 5.34 -15.92 -2.37
C ILE A 182 5.83 -14.59 -2.95
N ASP A 183 5.21 -14.15 -4.03
CA ASP A 183 5.47 -12.87 -4.68
C ASP A 183 4.48 -11.82 -4.14
N LEU A 184 4.99 -10.83 -3.41
CA LEU A 184 4.20 -9.71 -2.91
C LEU A 184 4.44 -8.48 -3.81
N ASN A 185 3.36 -7.97 -4.41
CA ASN A 185 3.37 -6.76 -5.21
C ASN A 185 2.52 -5.69 -4.53
N LEU A 186 3.13 -4.59 -4.12
CA LEU A 186 2.49 -3.41 -3.52
C LEU A 186 2.36 -2.30 -4.55
N ARG A 187 1.29 -1.52 -4.44
CA ARG A 187 1.06 -0.32 -5.26
C ARG A 187 0.32 0.75 -4.48
N MET A 188 0.69 1.99 -4.76
CA MET A 188 -0.07 3.16 -4.35
C MET A 188 -0.79 3.73 -5.57
N ILE A 189 -2.10 3.92 -5.44
CA ILE A 189 -2.99 4.40 -6.49
C ILE A 189 -3.52 5.77 -6.11
N GLU A 190 -3.30 6.75 -6.96
CA GLU A 190 -3.95 8.04 -6.86
C GLU A 190 -5.42 7.93 -7.26
N THR A 191 -6.33 8.39 -6.41
CA THR A 191 -7.75 8.05 -6.57
C THR A 191 -8.46 8.93 -7.59
N ARG A 192 -8.04 10.18 -7.84
CA ARG A 192 -8.75 11.07 -8.76
C ARG A 192 -8.65 10.63 -10.22
N ARG A 193 -7.46 10.34 -10.72
CA ARG A 193 -7.19 9.84 -12.08
C ARG A 193 -7.03 8.32 -12.10
N GLY A 194 -6.87 7.68 -10.95
CA GLY A 194 -6.77 6.23 -10.80
C GLY A 194 -5.45 5.68 -11.33
N ARG A 195 -4.37 6.45 -11.16
CA ARG A 195 -3.03 6.10 -11.68
C ARG A 195 -2.19 5.48 -10.59
N ILE A 196 -1.34 4.53 -10.95
CA ILE A 196 -0.31 4.02 -10.04
C ILE A 196 0.78 5.10 -9.91
N VAL A 197 1.10 5.47 -8.68
CA VAL A 197 2.07 6.52 -8.35
C VAL A 197 3.28 6.00 -7.58
N ALA A 198 3.23 4.75 -7.11
CA ALA A 198 4.32 4.05 -6.46
C ALA A 198 4.13 2.53 -6.58
N VAL A 199 5.24 1.78 -6.60
CA VAL A 199 5.26 0.30 -6.67
C VAL A 199 6.40 -0.29 -5.84
N GLY A 200 6.14 -1.43 -5.20
CA GLY A 200 7.16 -2.22 -4.51
C GLY A 200 6.92 -3.71 -4.71
N SER A 201 7.97 -4.51 -4.78
CA SER A 201 7.86 -5.94 -5.04
C SER A 201 8.91 -6.75 -4.30
N VAL A 202 8.50 -7.87 -3.71
CA VAL A 202 9.43 -8.78 -3.03
C VAL A 202 9.04 -10.23 -3.20
N LYS A 203 10.07 -11.08 -3.30
CA LYS A 203 9.98 -12.54 -3.22
C LYS A 203 10.30 -13.03 -1.82
N ILE A 204 9.35 -13.74 -1.23
CA ILE A 204 9.45 -14.38 0.09
C ILE A 204 9.57 -15.89 -0.14
N GLU A 205 10.66 -16.49 0.30
CA GLU A 205 10.85 -17.94 0.25
C GLU A 205 9.92 -18.65 1.24
N LYS A 206 9.34 -19.78 0.81
CA LYS A 206 8.51 -20.62 1.67
C LYS A 206 9.37 -21.54 2.54
N THR A 207 9.79 -21.01 3.68
CA THR A 207 10.37 -21.81 4.76
C THR A 207 9.29 -22.70 5.41
N ASP A 208 9.70 -23.70 6.18
CA ASP A 208 8.75 -24.62 6.82
C ASP A 208 7.73 -23.93 7.75
N PRO A 209 8.09 -22.90 8.56
CA PRO A 209 7.11 -22.11 9.30
C PRO A 209 6.08 -21.41 8.39
N ILE A 210 6.52 -20.85 7.26
CA ILE A 210 5.63 -20.20 6.29
C ILE A 210 4.68 -21.22 5.66
N ARG A 211 5.19 -22.40 5.32
CA ARG A 211 4.36 -23.50 4.80
C ARG A 211 3.29 -23.93 5.81
N GLN A 212 3.57 -23.89 7.11
CA GLN A 212 2.55 -24.14 8.13
C GLN A 212 1.48 -23.05 8.16
N TRP A 213 1.86 -21.78 8.03
CA TRP A 213 0.90 -20.66 7.97
C TRP A 213 0.00 -20.74 6.73
N LEU A 214 0.54 -21.23 5.60
CA LEU A 214 -0.21 -21.51 4.38
C LEU A 214 -1.17 -22.70 4.57
N LYS A 215 -0.71 -23.79 5.17
CA LYS A 215 -1.55 -24.99 5.43
C LYS A 215 -2.69 -24.71 6.39
N ALA A 216 -2.45 -23.90 7.44
CA ALA A 216 -3.49 -23.49 8.38
C ALA A 216 -4.61 -22.66 7.73
N ALA A 217 -4.39 -22.07 6.55
CA ALA A 217 -5.44 -21.41 5.77
C ALA A 217 -6.45 -22.39 5.14
N GLY A 218 -6.12 -23.69 5.06
CA GLY A 218 -7.04 -24.76 4.67
C GLY A 218 -7.73 -25.47 5.83
N THR A 219 -7.40 -25.13 7.09
CA THR A 219 -7.90 -25.80 8.30
C THR A 219 -8.33 -24.82 9.40
N SER A 220 -8.60 -23.56 9.08
CA SER A 220 -9.37 -22.71 10.01
C SER A 220 -10.84 -23.13 9.94
N GLY A 221 -11.14 -24.27 10.57
CA GLY A 221 -12.48 -24.67 11.00
C GLY A 221 -13.00 -23.69 12.05
N LEU A 222 -13.36 -22.50 11.60
CA LEU A 222 -14.47 -21.75 12.14
C LEU A 222 -15.36 -21.47 10.94
N ASP A 223 -16.08 -22.53 10.56
CA ASP A 223 -17.23 -22.44 9.68
C ASP A 223 -18.24 -21.54 10.40
N TYR A 224 -18.54 -20.40 9.80
CA TYR A 224 -19.49 -19.44 10.40
C TYR A 224 -20.94 -19.95 10.26
N ASP A 225 -21.15 -21.03 9.50
CA ASP A 225 -22.45 -21.68 9.27
C ASP A 225 -22.85 -22.71 10.36
N ASP A 226 -21.99 -23.00 11.34
CA ASP A 226 -22.29 -23.98 12.41
C ASP A 226 -23.17 -23.43 13.55
N TRP A 227 -23.54 -22.15 13.54
CA TRP A 227 -24.36 -21.52 14.61
C TRP A 227 -25.88 -21.52 14.34
N ILE A 228 -26.36 -22.12 13.24
CA ILE A 228 -27.79 -22.15 12.90
C ILE A 228 -28.50 -23.45 13.36
N ASN A 229 -27.78 -24.43 13.91
CA ASN A 229 -28.38 -25.72 14.28
C ASN A 229 -28.11 -26.18 15.72
N TYR A 230 -28.28 -25.31 16.72
CA TYR A 230 -28.55 -25.73 18.10
C TYR A 230 -29.48 -24.75 18.82
#